data_AF-A0A554R457-F1
#
_entry.id   AF-A0A554R457-F1
#
_cell.length_a   1.000
_cell.length_b   1.000
_cell.length_c   1.000
_cell.angle_alpha   90.00
_cell.angle_beta   90.00
_cell.angle_gamma   90.00
#
_symmetry.space_group_name_H-M   'P 1'
#
loop_
_entity.id
_entity.type
_entity.pdbx_description
1 polymer ?
#
loop_
_entity_poly.entity_id
_entity_poly.type
_entity_poly.pdbx_seq_one_letter_code
_entity_poly.pdbx_strand_id
1 'polypeptide(L)'
;MEGGRYQGTTGDNVVLKGACTFLHDIQINKAPGNGVTIGKAGTGAVAVKLTNVQLRENAGYGIQTVAASDFADGRWTSLDIGNSRLSEIKLDTGAQNLTNVHVWGSGLESATDNHGIWINSTGNLLVTWQSEKNLGSGVYVTGSNNELSCGRAWGNTISGIRALNALRCTLVGNQIYWNGVANVGGTTARSFSGIYLDGTSQEWTITGNNIWDSAVVVPPGSYVTAPTYPYMGRDTAVLTQPYGYAEAGFATSMS
;
A
#
# COMPACT_ATOMS: atom_id res chain seq x y z
N MET A 1 20.07 -17.92 7.06
CA MET A 1 19.20 -17.05 7.88
C MET A 1 18.29 -17.96 8.69
N GLU A 2 18.78 -18.52 9.79
CA GLU A 2 17.97 -19.31 10.73
C GLU A 2 17.61 -18.46 11.95
N GLY A 3 16.39 -18.65 12.46
CA GLY A 3 15.75 -17.77 13.43
C GLY A 3 14.44 -17.19 12.88
N GLY A 4 13.52 -16.83 13.78
CA GLY A 4 12.13 -16.42 13.49
C GLY A 4 11.99 -15.32 12.43
N ARG A 5 10.74 -14.99 12.08
CA ARG A 5 10.45 -14.08 10.95
C ARG A 5 11.11 -12.70 11.11
N TYR A 6 11.19 -12.16 12.33
CA TYR A 6 11.75 -10.84 12.62
C TYR A 6 12.97 -10.95 13.55
N GLN A 7 13.98 -10.09 13.39
CA GLN A 7 15.16 -10.09 14.25
C GLN A 7 15.10 -8.94 15.26
N GLY A 8 14.89 -9.25 16.55
CA GLY A 8 14.91 -8.27 17.65
C GLY A 8 13.54 -7.69 18.02
N THR A 9 13.53 -6.77 18.99
CA THR A 9 12.29 -6.19 19.55
C THR A 9 12.05 -4.72 19.19
N THR A 10 13.09 -3.97 18.78
CA THR A 10 12.99 -2.55 18.37
C THR A 10 14.10 -2.17 17.38
N GLY A 11 13.86 -1.16 16.54
CA GLY A 11 14.89 -0.51 15.71
C GLY A 11 14.64 -0.58 14.21
N ASP A 12 14.87 0.52 13.50
CA ASP A 12 14.79 0.56 12.04
C ASP A 12 16.12 0.13 11.44
N ASN A 13 16.13 -0.63 10.33
CA ASN A 13 17.38 -1.07 9.70
C ASN A 13 18.13 0.09 9.03
N VAL A 14 17.39 1.00 8.39
CA VAL A 14 17.96 2.22 7.80
C VAL A 14 17.12 3.43 8.15
N VAL A 15 17.79 4.53 8.54
CA VAL A 15 17.14 5.82 8.81
C VAL A 15 17.77 6.91 7.96
N LEU A 16 16.98 7.50 7.05
CA LEU A 16 17.40 8.60 6.19
C LEU A 16 16.89 9.92 6.76
N LYS A 17 17.82 10.77 7.21
CA LYS A 17 17.49 12.09 7.77
C LYS A 17 18.05 13.26 6.96
N GLY A 18 19.08 13.03 6.15
CA GLY A 18 19.73 14.07 5.36
C GLY A 18 19.07 14.27 4.01
N ALA A 19 19.16 15.50 3.49
CA ALA A 19 18.78 15.80 2.12
C ALA A 19 19.67 15.05 1.10
N CYS A 20 19.11 14.77 -0.08
CA CYS A 20 19.81 14.15 -1.21
C CYS A 20 20.45 12.78 -0.89
N THR A 21 19.89 12.05 0.06
CA THR A 21 20.40 10.71 0.40
C THR A 21 19.99 9.70 -0.66
N PHE A 22 20.91 8.79 -1.00
CA PHE A 22 20.70 7.76 -2.02
C PHE A 22 20.93 6.36 -1.46
N LEU A 23 19.94 5.48 -1.66
CA LEU A 23 20.05 4.04 -1.43
C LEU A 23 19.91 3.33 -2.76
N HIS A 24 20.86 2.45 -3.08
CA HIS A 24 20.81 1.67 -4.31
C HIS A 24 21.37 0.26 -4.19
N ASP A 25 20.75 -0.67 -4.90
CA ASP A 25 21.23 -2.06 -5.03
C ASP A 25 21.40 -2.76 -3.68
N ILE A 26 20.41 -2.62 -2.80
CA ILE A 26 20.43 -3.20 -1.46
C ILE A 26 19.25 -4.13 -1.21
N GLN A 27 19.50 -5.12 -0.35
CA GLN A 27 18.48 -5.95 0.24
C GLN A 27 18.44 -5.75 1.75
N ILE A 28 17.28 -5.42 2.30
CA ILE A 28 17.03 -5.24 3.74
C ILE A 28 16.03 -6.30 4.19
N ASN A 29 16.42 -7.16 5.12
CA ASN A 29 15.53 -8.21 5.61
C ASN A 29 15.36 -8.13 7.13
N LYS A 30 14.19 -8.54 7.62
CA LYS A 30 13.93 -8.86 9.03
C LYS A 30 14.14 -7.73 10.02
N ALA A 31 13.85 -6.48 9.65
CA ALA A 31 13.99 -5.35 10.57
C ALA A 31 13.08 -5.53 11.82
N PRO A 32 13.57 -5.25 13.05
CA PRO A 32 12.75 -5.25 14.27
C PRO A 32 11.76 -4.08 14.35
N GLY A 33 11.93 -3.07 13.51
CA GLY A 33 11.01 -1.97 13.25
C GLY A 33 10.83 -1.82 11.74
N ASN A 34 11.00 -0.61 11.21
CA ASN A 34 10.88 -0.38 9.77
C ASN A 34 12.11 -0.87 9.01
N GLY A 35 11.93 -1.30 7.77
CA GLY A 35 13.05 -1.56 6.86
C GLY A 35 13.82 -0.26 6.58
N VAL A 36 13.12 0.76 6.10
CA VAL A 36 13.64 2.12 5.87
C VAL A 36 12.70 3.16 6.47
N THR A 37 13.26 4.06 7.28
CA THR A 37 12.55 5.22 7.82
C THR A 37 13.12 6.50 7.20
N ILE A 38 12.28 7.36 6.65
CA ILE A 38 12.66 8.64 6.04
C ILE A 38 12.08 9.80 6.86
N GLY A 39 12.93 10.75 7.26
CA GLY A 39 12.49 12.00 7.92
C GLY A 39 12.37 11.97 9.45
N LYS A 40 13.12 11.12 10.16
CA LYS A 40 13.03 11.00 11.62
C LYS A 40 13.65 12.20 12.36
N ALA A 41 12.82 13.12 12.85
CA ALA A 41 13.09 14.25 13.77
C ALA A 41 14.17 15.27 13.36
N GLY A 42 13.74 16.52 13.11
CA GLY A 42 14.53 17.75 13.25
C GLY A 42 15.18 18.33 12.00
N THR A 43 15.30 17.56 10.91
CA THR A 43 15.76 18.06 9.59
C THR A 43 15.06 17.27 8.48
N GLY A 44 14.63 17.96 7.42
CA GLY A 44 13.86 17.36 6.31
C GLY A 44 14.74 16.46 5.43
N ALA A 45 14.30 15.23 5.21
CA ALA A 45 14.94 14.28 4.30
C ALA A 45 14.46 14.53 2.87
N VAL A 46 14.83 15.69 2.31
CA VAL A 46 14.39 16.13 0.99
C VAL A 46 15.18 15.46 -0.13
N ALA A 47 14.54 15.19 -1.25
CA ALA A 47 15.13 14.59 -2.44
C ALA A 47 15.78 13.22 -2.18
N VAL A 48 15.17 12.41 -1.32
CA VAL A 48 15.61 11.03 -1.08
C VAL A 48 15.39 10.19 -2.32
N LYS A 49 16.41 9.43 -2.70
CA LYS A 49 16.38 8.56 -3.88
C LYS A 49 16.59 7.11 -3.46
N LEU A 50 15.66 6.25 -3.86
CA LEU A 50 15.76 4.81 -3.66
C LEU A 50 15.76 4.15 -5.05
N THR A 51 16.68 3.24 -5.31
CA THR A 51 16.80 2.57 -6.62
C THR A 51 17.18 1.11 -6.45
N ASN A 52 16.39 0.18 -7.00
CA ASN A 52 16.71 -1.25 -6.91
C ASN A 52 16.87 -1.71 -5.45
N VAL A 53 15.83 -1.49 -4.65
CA VAL A 53 15.83 -1.82 -3.22
C VAL A 53 14.83 -2.93 -2.98
N GLN A 54 15.30 -4.01 -2.36
CA GLN A 54 14.47 -5.12 -1.93
C GLN A 54 14.31 -5.11 -0.41
N LEU A 55 13.07 -5.25 0.08
CA LEU A 55 12.83 -5.43 1.50
C LEU A 55 11.93 -6.62 1.80
N ARG A 56 12.22 -7.35 2.88
CA ARG A 56 11.45 -8.52 3.31
C ARG A 56 11.24 -8.59 4.80
N GLU A 57 10.05 -9.01 5.20
CA GLU A 57 9.78 -9.51 6.55
C GLU A 57 10.08 -8.49 7.65
N ASN A 58 9.68 -7.22 7.49
CA ASN A 58 9.95 -6.18 8.49
C ASN A 58 8.84 -6.14 9.56
N ALA A 59 9.23 -5.89 10.82
CA ALA A 59 8.30 -5.84 11.94
C ALA A 59 7.44 -4.56 11.98
N GLY A 60 7.86 -3.50 11.31
CA GLY A 60 7.07 -2.30 11.05
C GLY A 60 6.61 -2.26 9.60
N TYR A 61 6.85 -1.13 8.95
CA TYR A 61 6.67 -0.97 7.51
C TYR A 61 7.93 -1.43 6.76
N GLY A 62 7.79 -1.76 5.48
CA GLY A 62 8.94 -1.84 4.59
C GLY A 62 9.62 -0.47 4.50
N ILE A 63 8.88 0.54 4.06
CA ILE A 63 9.35 1.93 3.97
C ILE A 63 8.31 2.86 4.59
N GLN A 64 8.75 3.77 5.46
CA GLN A 64 7.89 4.84 6.00
C GLN A 64 8.55 6.21 5.81
N THR A 65 7.82 7.18 5.24
CA THR A 65 8.11 8.61 5.46
C THR A 65 7.39 9.06 6.72
N VAL A 66 8.09 9.67 7.68
CA VAL A 66 7.54 9.96 9.02
C VAL A 66 6.80 11.30 9.04
N ALA A 67 5.55 11.32 9.53
CA ALA A 67 4.68 12.51 9.58
C ALA A 67 5.34 13.77 10.17
N ALA A 68 6.20 13.59 11.19
CA ALA A 68 6.90 14.69 11.86
C ALA A 68 8.03 15.32 11.03
N SER A 69 8.23 14.90 9.77
CA SER A 69 9.13 15.55 8.83
C SER A 69 8.36 16.59 8.00
N ASP A 70 8.77 17.84 8.06
CA ASP A 70 8.14 18.90 7.28
C ASP A 70 8.41 18.75 5.77
N PHE A 71 9.45 17.99 5.39
CA PHE A 71 9.87 17.79 3.99
C PHE A 71 10.53 16.42 3.82
N ALA A 72 9.87 15.51 3.09
CA ALA A 72 10.41 14.16 2.81
C ALA A 72 10.38 13.81 1.31
N ASP A 73 10.21 14.79 0.43
CA ASP A 73 10.00 14.58 -1.01
C ASP A 73 11.07 13.67 -1.62
N GLY A 74 10.70 12.81 -2.56
CA GLY A 74 11.61 11.78 -3.04
C GLY A 74 11.26 11.19 -4.39
N ARG A 75 12.22 10.46 -4.96
CA ARG A 75 12.04 9.65 -6.18
C ARG A 75 12.51 8.23 -5.93
N TRP A 76 11.60 7.28 -6.01
CA TRP A 76 11.89 5.88 -5.74
C TRP A 76 11.58 5.05 -6.98
N THR A 77 12.52 4.17 -7.35
CA THR A 77 12.37 3.35 -8.54
C THR A 77 12.81 1.92 -8.32
N SER A 78 12.13 0.97 -8.94
CA SER A 78 12.49 -0.46 -8.89
C SER A 78 12.56 -0.95 -7.45
N LEU A 79 11.41 -0.92 -6.77
CA LEU A 79 11.28 -1.42 -5.41
C LEU A 79 10.55 -2.76 -5.42
N ASP A 80 10.99 -3.69 -4.59
CA ASP A 80 10.28 -4.94 -4.33
C ASP A 80 10.23 -5.16 -2.82
N ILE A 81 9.04 -5.10 -2.24
CA ILE A 81 8.83 -5.05 -0.79
C ILE A 81 7.76 -6.08 -0.43
N GLY A 82 7.97 -6.88 0.60
CA GLY A 82 6.91 -7.80 1.00
C GLY A 82 7.01 -8.43 2.38
N ASN A 83 5.87 -8.95 2.81
CA ASN A 83 5.65 -9.66 4.07
C ASN A 83 5.95 -8.82 5.32
N SER A 84 5.67 -7.52 5.31
CA SER A 84 5.79 -6.70 6.52
C SER A 84 4.61 -6.94 7.48
N ARG A 85 4.81 -6.67 8.78
CA ARG A 85 3.75 -6.76 9.80
C ARG A 85 2.63 -5.77 9.55
N LEU A 86 3.00 -4.57 9.11
CA LEU A 86 2.10 -3.47 8.76
C LEU A 86 2.04 -3.34 7.23
N SER A 87 1.62 -2.18 6.72
CA SER A 87 1.71 -1.87 5.29
C SER A 87 3.16 -1.93 4.77
N GLU A 88 3.38 -2.33 3.52
CA GLU A 88 4.73 -2.33 2.92
C GLU A 88 5.29 -0.91 2.79
N ILE A 89 4.49 0.02 2.29
CA ILE A 89 4.85 1.42 2.14
C ILE A 89 3.84 2.28 2.88
N LYS A 90 4.32 3.19 3.73
CA LYS A 90 3.50 4.24 4.34
C LYS A 90 4.09 5.62 4.06
N LEU A 91 3.32 6.44 3.33
CA LEU A 91 3.67 7.80 2.98
C LEU A 91 2.93 8.77 3.90
N ASP A 92 3.47 9.09 5.08
CA ASP A 92 2.84 10.06 5.97
C ASP A 92 3.09 11.53 5.59
N THR A 93 4.20 11.85 4.92
CA THR A 93 4.56 13.24 4.56
C THR A 93 5.43 13.29 3.30
N GLY A 94 5.53 14.48 2.71
CA GLY A 94 6.27 14.73 1.46
C GLY A 94 5.60 14.10 0.24
N ALA A 95 5.82 14.74 -0.91
CA ALA A 95 5.39 14.22 -2.21
C ALA A 95 6.44 13.23 -2.74
N GLN A 96 6.02 12.00 -2.99
CA GLN A 96 6.88 10.95 -3.52
C GLN A 96 6.54 10.62 -4.97
N ASN A 97 7.59 10.48 -5.79
CA ASN A 97 7.50 9.97 -7.14
C ASN A 97 7.98 8.51 -7.17
N LEU A 98 7.05 7.57 -7.14
CA LEU A 98 7.29 6.12 -7.15
C LEU A 98 7.13 5.60 -8.58
N THR A 99 8.10 4.84 -9.06
CA THR A 99 8.05 4.19 -10.37
C THR A 99 8.51 2.75 -10.27
N ASN A 100 7.82 1.81 -10.93
CA ASN A 100 8.23 0.40 -10.93
C ASN A 100 8.36 -0.16 -9.50
N VAL A 101 7.26 -0.15 -8.76
CA VAL A 101 7.19 -0.59 -7.37
C VAL A 101 6.33 -1.85 -7.29
N HIS A 102 6.81 -2.89 -6.63
CA HIS A 102 6.04 -4.10 -6.31
C HIS A 102 5.96 -4.25 -4.79
N VAL A 103 4.74 -4.31 -4.28
CA VAL A 103 4.46 -4.60 -2.87
C VAL A 103 3.57 -5.83 -2.74
N TRP A 104 3.81 -6.66 -1.73
CA TRP A 104 3.01 -7.87 -1.54
C TRP A 104 2.99 -8.40 -0.11
N GLY A 105 1.89 -9.04 0.26
CA GLY A 105 1.79 -9.79 1.52
C GLY A 105 1.82 -8.93 2.79
N SER A 106 1.39 -7.67 2.73
CA SER A 106 1.38 -6.77 3.88
C SER A 106 0.34 -7.12 4.94
N GLY A 107 0.59 -6.61 6.16
CA GLY A 107 -0.38 -6.60 7.26
C GLY A 107 -0.38 -7.85 8.12
N LEU A 108 0.66 -8.68 8.04
CA LEU A 108 0.69 -10.02 8.64
C LEU A 108 0.43 -10.05 10.16
N GLU A 109 0.54 -8.91 10.85
CA GLU A 109 0.32 -8.81 12.30
C GLU A 109 -0.56 -7.60 12.67
N SER A 110 -1.34 -7.05 11.72
CA SER A 110 -2.22 -5.90 11.96
C SER A 110 -3.58 -6.03 11.26
N ALA A 111 -4.65 -5.73 12.00
CA ALA A 111 -6.01 -5.74 11.48
C ALA A 111 -6.43 -4.41 10.81
N THR A 112 -5.70 -3.32 11.10
CA THR A 112 -6.07 -1.95 10.71
C THR A 112 -5.04 -1.25 9.83
N ASP A 113 -3.80 -1.73 9.82
CA ASP A 113 -2.70 -1.24 8.99
C ASP A 113 -2.13 -2.42 8.21
N ASN A 114 -2.77 -2.73 7.09
CA ASN A 114 -2.54 -3.96 6.36
C ASN A 114 -2.60 -3.79 4.83
N HIS A 115 -2.39 -2.57 4.36
CA HIS A 115 -2.47 -2.23 2.94
C HIS A 115 -1.13 -2.48 2.25
N GLY A 116 -1.11 -2.69 0.94
CA GLY A 116 0.18 -2.73 0.24
C GLY A 116 0.88 -1.37 0.32
N ILE A 117 0.20 -0.32 -0.13
CA ILE A 117 0.68 1.07 -0.05
C ILE A 117 -0.36 1.91 0.67
N TRP A 118 0.01 2.56 1.77
CA TRP A 118 -0.81 3.56 2.46
C TRP A 118 -0.26 4.96 2.17
N ILE A 119 -1.04 5.77 1.44
CA ILE A 119 -0.73 7.14 1.07
C ILE A 119 -1.54 8.12 1.91
N ASN A 120 -0.91 8.72 2.92
CA ASN A 120 -1.52 9.77 3.73
C ASN A 120 -1.07 11.18 3.29
N SER A 121 0.11 11.30 2.68
CA SER A 121 0.61 12.55 2.11
C SER A 121 -0.10 12.94 0.80
N THR A 122 0.07 14.21 0.41
CA THR A 122 -0.55 14.83 -0.77
C THR A 122 0.46 15.00 -1.89
N GLY A 123 0.01 14.90 -3.15
CA GLY A 123 0.86 15.22 -4.32
C GLY A 123 1.81 14.10 -4.75
N ASN A 124 1.54 12.85 -4.36
CA ASN A 124 2.34 11.70 -4.78
C ASN A 124 1.98 11.27 -6.20
N LEU A 125 2.98 10.76 -6.92
CA LEU A 125 2.84 10.15 -8.23
C LEU A 125 3.34 8.71 -8.18
N LEU A 126 2.46 7.76 -8.44
CA LEU A 126 2.78 6.34 -8.56
C LEU A 126 2.58 5.89 -10.00
N VAL A 127 3.66 5.48 -10.67
CA VAL A 127 3.64 5.01 -12.06
C VAL A 127 4.13 3.57 -12.12
N THR A 128 3.46 2.72 -12.90
CA THR A 128 3.84 1.30 -13.09
C THR A 128 4.08 0.58 -11.76
N TRP A 129 3.11 0.64 -10.86
CA TRP A 129 3.15 0.00 -9.55
C TRP A 129 2.39 -1.34 -9.57
N GLN A 130 2.69 -2.22 -8.63
CA GLN A 130 2.08 -3.54 -8.46
C GLN A 130 1.83 -3.75 -6.96
N SER A 131 0.61 -4.15 -6.61
CA SER A 131 0.23 -4.42 -5.23
C SER A 131 -0.63 -5.67 -5.14
N GLU A 132 -0.08 -6.73 -4.53
CA GLU A 132 -0.75 -8.02 -4.50
C GLU A 132 -0.87 -8.69 -3.13
N LYS A 133 -1.95 -9.45 -2.95
CA LYS A 133 -2.14 -10.37 -1.82
C LYS A 133 -1.92 -9.73 -0.44
N ASN A 134 -2.24 -8.44 -0.30
CA ASN A 134 -2.20 -7.76 0.99
C ASN A 134 -3.47 -8.05 1.77
N LEU A 135 -3.37 -8.09 3.11
CA LEU A 135 -4.53 -8.40 3.98
C LEU A 135 -5.56 -7.26 4.05
N GLY A 136 -5.19 -6.07 3.60
CA GLY A 136 -6.06 -4.92 3.42
C GLY A 136 -6.39 -4.66 1.95
N SER A 137 -6.21 -3.41 1.55
CA SER A 137 -6.34 -2.96 0.17
C SER A 137 -4.98 -2.95 -0.52
N GLY A 138 -4.95 -3.07 -1.85
CA GLY A 138 -3.70 -2.94 -2.60
C GLY A 138 -3.07 -1.56 -2.40
N VAL A 139 -3.86 -0.50 -2.60
CA VAL A 139 -3.49 0.87 -2.25
C VAL A 139 -4.59 1.51 -1.42
N TYR A 140 -4.22 2.17 -0.32
CA TYR A 140 -5.11 2.92 0.55
C TYR A 140 -4.71 4.38 0.59
N VAL A 141 -5.63 5.26 0.21
CA VAL A 141 -5.36 6.69 0.00
C VAL A 141 -6.21 7.52 0.95
N THR A 142 -5.56 8.27 1.83
CA THR A 142 -6.18 9.27 2.70
C THR A 142 -5.72 10.69 2.36
N GLY A 143 -4.57 10.84 1.69
CA GLY A 143 -4.09 12.11 1.16
C GLY A 143 -4.75 12.52 -0.15
N SER A 144 -4.80 13.82 -0.43
CA SER A 144 -5.42 14.39 -1.63
C SER A 144 -4.42 14.60 -2.78
N ASN A 145 -4.90 14.94 -3.98
CA ASN A 145 -4.09 15.30 -5.15
C ASN A 145 -3.03 14.24 -5.52
N ASN A 146 -3.32 12.96 -5.31
CA ASN A 146 -2.42 11.87 -5.64
C ASN A 146 -2.76 11.28 -7.02
N GLU A 147 -1.75 10.89 -7.78
CA GLU A 147 -1.91 10.22 -9.07
C GLU A 147 -1.40 8.79 -9.02
N LEU A 148 -2.23 7.84 -9.43
CA LEU A 148 -1.87 6.43 -9.56
C LEU A 148 -2.14 6.00 -11.01
N SER A 149 -1.07 5.73 -11.75
CA SER A 149 -1.16 5.43 -13.18
C SER A 149 -0.41 4.17 -13.60
N CYS A 150 -0.98 3.48 -14.60
CA CYS A 150 -0.42 2.29 -15.24
C CYS A 150 -0.04 1.15 -14.27
N GLY A 151 -0.68 1.09 -13.10
CA GLY A 151 -0.40 0.09 -12.07
C GLY A 151 -1.32 -1.12 -12.11
N ARG A 152 -1.06 -2.05 -11.19
CA ARG A 152 -1.83 -3.29 -11.02
C ARG A 152 -2.14 -3.57 -9.56
N ALA A 153 -3.40 -3.87 -9.24
CA ALA A 153 -3.81 -4.31 -7.91
C ALA A 153 -4.59 -5.63 -8.00
N TRP A 154 -4.09 -6.69 -7.37
CA TRP A 154 -4.78 -7.99 -7.42
C TRP A 154 -4.64 -8.86 -6.18
N GLY A 155 -5.63 -9.74 -5.96
CA GLY A 155 -5.60 -10.67 -4.85
C GLY A 155 -5.68 -10.00 -3.47
N ASN A 156 -5.92 -8.69 -3.37
CA ASN A 156 -5.99 -8.04 -2.07
C ASN A 156 -7.28 -8.41 -1.34
N THR A 157 -7.20 -8.54 -0.03
CA THR A 157 -8.30 -9.08 0.79
C THR A 157 -9.53 -8.18 0.83
N ILE A 158 -9.37 -6.86 0.73
CA ILE A 158 -10.47 -5.89 0.80
C ILE A 158 -10.80 -5.30 -0.59
N SER A 159 -9.88 -4.49 -1.14
CA SER A 159 -10.10 -3.77 -2.40
C SER A 159 -8.80 -3.66 -3.18
N GLY A 160 -8.89 -3.40 -4.48
CA GLY A 160 -7.71 -3.02 -5.26
C GLY A 160 -7.17 -1.68 -4.80
N ILE A 161 -8.00 -0.64 -4.89
CA ILE A 161 -7.71 0.71 -4.44
C ILE A 161 -8.85 1.15 -3.51
N ARG A 162 -8.52 1.66 -2.33
CA ARG A 162 -9.47 2.30 -1.42
C ARG A 162 -9.05 3.74 -1.13
N ALA A 163 -10.00 4.65 -1.13
CA ALA A 163 -9.82 6.03 -0.73
C ALA A 163 -10.75 6.35 0.43
N LEU A 164 -10.28 7.12 1.42
CA LEU A 164 -11.11 7.62 2.51
C LEU A 164 -10.83 9.11 2.71
N ASN A 165 -11.86 9.95 2.52
CA ASN A 165 -11.78 11.40 2.62
C ASN A 165 -10.69 12.06 1.75
N ALA A 166 -10.25 11.37 0.69
CA ALA A 166 -9.20 11.85 -0.20
C ALA A 166 -9.84 12.58 -1.39
N LEU A 167 -9.34 13.77 -1.72
CA LEU A 167 -9.94 14.64 -2.74
C LEU A 167 -9.00 14.79 -3.95
N ARG A 168 -9.57 15.00 -5.13
CA ARG A 168 -8.82 15.42 -6.33
C ARG A 168 -7.71 14.45 -6.76
N CYS A 169 -7.91 13.17 -6.52
CA CYS A 169 -6.96 12.14 -6.94
C CYS A 169 -7.27 11.65 -8.36
N THR A 170 -6.27 11.07 -9.01
CA THR A 170 -6.35 10.61 -10.40
C THR A 170 -5.94 9.14 -10.50
N LEU A 171 -6.78 8.33 -11.14
CA LEU A 171 -6.54 6.92 -11.46
C LEU A 171 -6.56 6.74 -12.98
N VAL A 172 -5.41 6.41 -13.59
CA VAL A 172 -5.30 6.32 -15.05
C VAL A 172 -4.67 5.00 -15.50
N GLY A 173 -5.35 4.26 -16.37
CA GLY A 173 -4.74 3.14 -17.08
C GLY A 173 -4.34 1.94 -16.20
N ASN A 174 -4.95 1.77 -15.02
CA ASN A 174 -4.61 0.70 -14.09
C ASN A 174 -5.34 -0.62 -14.44
N GLN A 175 -4.78 -1.75 -14.02
CA GLN A 175 -5.44 -3.06 -14.08
C GLN A 175 -5.80 -3.52 -12.66
N ILE A 176 -7.08 -3.70 -12.37
CA ILE A 176 -7.55 -4.01 -11.01
C ILE A 176 -8.43 -5.25 -11.06
N TYR A 177 -7.97 -6.34 -10.46
CA TYR A 177 -8.64 -7.63 -10.62
C TYR A 177 -8.47 -8.58 -9.45
N TRP A 178 -9.42 -9.50 -9.25
CA TRP A 178 -9.37 -10.55 -8.22
C TRP A 178 -9.14 -10.03 -6.79
N ASN A 179 -9.60 -8.83 -6.44
CA ASN A 179 -9.54 -8.34 -5.07
C ASN A 179 -10.80 -8.76 -4.29
N GLY A 180 -10.90 -8.30 -3.04
CA GLY A 180 -11.99 -8.70 -2.16
C GLY A 180 -11.91 -10.16 -1.74
N VAL A 181 -10.70 -10.71 -1.63
CA VAL A 181 -10.50 -12.14 -1.34
C VAL A 181 -11.21 -12.59 -0.05
N ALA A 182 -11.39 -11.71 0.95
CA ALA A 182 -12.18 -12.02 2.16
C ALA A 182 -13.70 -11.97 1.98
N ASN A 183 -14.23 -11.73 0.77
CA ASN A 183 -15.66 -11.72 0.51
C ASN A 183 -16.22 -13.14 0.42
N VAL A 184 -16.29 -13.82 1.57
CA VAL A 184 -16.70 -15.23 1.69
C VAL A 184 -18.13 -15.41 2.20
N GLY A 185 -18.81 -14.34 2.64
CA GLY A 185 -20.09 -14.44 3.36
C GLY A 185 -21.16 -13.42 3.00
N GLY A 186 -20.99 -12.64 1.94
CA GLY A 186 -22.00 -11.65 1.50
C GLY A 186 -22.31 -10.58 2.55
N THR A 187 -21.34 -10.22 3.40
CA THR A 187 -21.55 -9.23 4.47
C THR A 187 -21.82 -7.84 3.89
N THR A 188 -22.88 -7.18 4.32
CA THR A 188 -23.21 -5.79 3.91
C THR A 188 -22.44 -4.72 4.69
N ALA A 189 -21.74 -5.09 5.75
CA ALA A 189 -21.00 -4.15 6.61
C ALA A 189 -19.68 -3.63 6.00
N ARG A 190 -19.21 -4.23 4.90
CA ARG A 190 -17.97 -3.87 4.23
C ARG A 190 -18.13 -4.03 2.73
N SER A 191 -17.96 -2.94 1.99
CA SER A 191 -17.91 -2.98 0.53
C SER A 191 -16.55 -3.51 0.07
N PHE A 192 -16.54 -4.70 -0.51
CA PHE A 192 -15.43 -5.19 -1.32
C PHE A 192 -15.57 -4.57 -2.72
N SER A 193 -14.50 -4.11 -3.35
CA SER A 193 -14.57 -3.52 -4.69
C SER A 193 -13.20 -3.36 -5.34
N GLY A 194 -13.17 -3.14 -6.67
CA GLY A 194 -11.93 -2.80 -7.37
C GLY A 194 -11.42 -1.44 -6.93
N ILE A 195 -12.30 -0.44 -7.04
CA ILE A 195 -12.08 0.91 -6.54
C ILE A 195 -13.19 1.22 -5.51
N TYR A 196 -12.78 1.55 -4.29
CA TYR A 196 -13.66 1.97 -3.20
C TYR A 196 -13.38 3.43 -2.85
N LEU A 197 -14.27 4.35 -3.20
CA LEU A 197 -14.24 5.73 -2.70
C LEU A 197 -15.20 5.88 -1.52
N ASP A 198 -14.64 6.14 -0.34
CA ASP A 198 -15.33 6.16 0.95
C ASP A 198 -15.29 7.56 1.61
N GLY A 199 -16.20 7.81 2.55
CA GLY A 199 -16.33 9.07 3.28
C GLY A 199 -16.62 10.27 2.37
N THR A 200 -15.86 11.35 2.54
CA THR A 200 -16.00 12.59 1.75
C THR A 200 -15.14 12.61 0.49
N SER A 201 -14.69 11.45 0.00
CA SER A 201 -13.84 11.37 -1.20
C SER A 201 -14.58 11.93 -2.44
N GLN A 202 -14.04 12.99 -3.04
CA GLN A 202 -14.68 13.69 -4.17
C GLN A 202 -13.65 14.14 -5.21
N GLU A 203 -14.15 14.53 -6.39
CA GLU A 203 -13.34 15.06 -7.51
C GLU A 203 -12.28 14.07 -8.03
N TRP A 204 -12.57 12.78 -7.96
CA TRP A 204 -11.70 11.74 -8.50
C TRP A 204 -11.81 11.65 -10.01
N THR A 205 -10.68 11.70 -10.71
CA THR A 205 -10.62 11.41 -12.15
C THR A 205 -10.24 9.95 -12.36
N ILE A 206 -11.17 9.13 -12.85
CA ILE A 206 -10.96 7.69 -13.08
C ILE A 206 -11.08 7.41 -14.58
N THR A 207 -9.96 7.24 -15.28
CA THR A 207 -9.93 7.16 -16.75
C THR A 207 -9.13 5.95 -17.24
N GLY A 208 -9.68 5.20 -18.19
CA GLY A 208 -8.95 4.13 -18.89
C GLY A 208 -8.51 2.95 -18.01
N ASN A 209 -9.07 2.79 -16.82
CA ASN A 209 -8.77 1.65 -15.95
C ASN A 209 -9.50 0.40 -16.42
N ASN A 210 -8.83 -0.74 -16.45
CA ASN A 210 -9.43 -2.04 -16.70
C ASN A 210 -9.70 -2.74 -15.37
N ILE A 211 -10.98 -2.86 -15.01
CA ILE A 211 -11.42 -3.47 -13.75
C ILE A 211 -12.28 -4.68 -14.08
N TRP A 212 -11.87 -5.84 -13.60
CA TRP A 212 -12.55 -7.09 -13.87
C TRP A 212 -12.37 -8.08 -12.73
N ASP A 213 -13.23 -9.07 -12.66
CA ASP A 213 -13.08 -10.19 -11.76
C ASP A 213 -13.36 -11.47 -12.54
N SER A 214 -12.74 -12.57 -12.14
CA SER A 214 -13.03 -13.87 -12.72
C SER A 214 -13.00 -14.94 -11.63
N ALA A 215 -13.75 -16.01 -11.87
CA ALA A 215 -13.78 -17.20 -11.03
C ALA A 215 -12.44 -17.95 -11.16
N VAL A 216 -11.41 -17.46 -10.48
CA VAL A 216 -10.08 -18.09 -10.41
C VAL A 216 -9.74 -18.45 -8.96
N VAL A 217 -8.96 -19.51 -8.76
CA VAL A 217 -8.39 -19.81 -7.45
C VAL A 217 -7.21 -18.87 -7.19
N VAL A 218 -7.17 -18.26 -6.01
CA VAL A 218 -6.02 -17.46 -5.55
C VAL A 218 -5.36 -18.22 -4.41
N PRO A 219 -4.14 -18.74 -4.56
CA PRO A 219 -3.56 -19.62 -3.54
C PRO A 219 -3.24 -18.85 -2.24
N PRO A 220 -3.35 -19.51 -1.08
CA PRO A 220 -2.94 -18.95 0.20
C PRO A 220 -1.43 -18.61 0.22
N GLY A 221 -1.05 -17.77 1.17
CA GLY A 221 0.35 -17.40 1.39
C GLY A 221 1.17 -18.58 1.90
N SER A 222 2.42 -18.67 1.46
CA SER A 222 3.39 -19.65 1.98
C SER A 222 4.40 -18.93 2.87
N TYR A 223 4.57 -19.42 4.10
CA TYR A 223 5.45 -18.79 5.09
C TYR A 223 6.30 -19.83 5.81
N VAL A 224 7.57 -19.50 6.06
CA VAL A 224 8.48 -20.35 6.85
C VAL A 224 8.03 -20.44 8.32
N THR A 225 7.56 -19.32 8.87
CA THR A 225 6.91 -19.23 10.19
C THR A 225 5.54 -18.63 9.98
N ALA A 226 4.46 -19.20 10.52
CA ALA A 226 3.12 -18.68 10.32
C ALA A 226 2.93 -17.30 10.98
N PRO A 227 2.28 -16.32 10.31
CA PRO A 227 1.90 -15.04 10.91
C PRO A 227 0.66 -15.14 11.78
N THR A 228 0.37 -14.11 12.58
CA THR A 228 -0.92 -13.99 13.27
C THR A 228 -2.07 -13.95 12.26
N TYR A 229 -1.89 -13.24 11.15
CA TYR A 229 -2.87 -13.15 10.08
C TYR A 229 -2.25 -13.67 8.77
N PRO A 230 -2.42 -14.96 8.43
CA PRO A 230 -1.94 -15.48 7.15
C PRO A 230 -2.82 -15.01 6.00
N TYR A 231 -2.20 -14.78 4.85
CA TYR A 231 -2.97 -14.58 3.62
C TYR A 231 -3.76 -15.84 3.31
N MET A 232 -5.08 -15.73 3.49
CA MET A 232 -6.02 -16.85 3.38
C MET A 232 -6.16 -17.41 1.98
N GLY A 233 -5.87 -16.62 0.94
CA GLY A 233 -6.23 -16.98 -0.43
C GLY A 233 -7.74 -17.12 -0.62
N ARG A 234 -8.11 -17.68 -1.77
CA ARG A 234 -9.47 -17.99 -2.21
C ARG A 234 -9.44 -19.34 -2.91
N ASP A 235 -9.78 -20.39 -2.19
CA ASP A 235 -9.72 -21.78 -2.68
C ASP A 235 -10.90 -22.15 -3.59
N THR A 236 -11.95 -21.33 -3.62
CA THR A 236 -13.10 -21.51 -4.52
C THR A 236 -13.11 -20.48 -5.64
N ALA A 237 -13.31 -20.94 -6.88
CA ALA A 237 -13.42 -20.09 -8.05
C ALA A 237 -14.77 -19.34 -8.05
N VAL A 238 -14.85 -18.26 -7.27
CA VAL A 238 -16.03 -17.38 -7.20
C VAL A 238 -15.60 -15.94 -7.48
N LEU A 239 -16.53 -15.13 -7.99
CA LEU A 239 -16.33 -13.68 -8.10
C LEU A 239 -16.52 -13.06 -6.71
N THR A 240 -15.60 -12.20 -6.31
CA THR A 240 -15.56 -11.58 -4.98
C THR A 240 -15.59 -10.05 -5.03
N GLN A 241 -15.43 -9.45 -6.20
CA GLN A 241 -15.24 -8.02 -6.38
C GLN A 241 -16.26 -7.42 -7.35
N PRO A 242 -17.10 -6.47 -6.92
CA PRO A 242 -17.78 -5.55 -7.82
C PRO A 242 -16.79 -4.53 -8.41
N TYR A 243 -17.11 -4.01 -9.59
CA TYR A 243 -16.18 -3.20 -10.39
C TYR A 243 -15.79 -1.87 -9.71
N GLY A 244 -16.76 -1.09 -9.24
CA GLY A 244 -16.50 0.16 -8.53
C GLY A 244 -17.63 0.49 -7.55
N TYR A 245 -17.29 1.16 -6.45
CA TYR A 245 -18.23 1.61 -5.43
C TYR A 245 -17.81 2.99 -4.92
N ALA A 246 -18.75 3.93 -4.89
CA ALA A 246 -18.58 5.27 -4.34
C ALA A 246 -19.77 5.57 -3.43
N GLU A 247 -19.50 5.96 -2.18
CA GLU A 247 -20.54 6.46 -1.28
C GLU A 247 -20.87 7.92 -1.58
N ALA A 248 -22.15 8.28 -1.45
CA ALA A 248 -22.57 9.66 -1.63
C ALA A 248 -21.97 10.54 -0.54
N GLY A 249 -21.07 11.46 -0.91
CA GLY A 249 -20.65 12.53 -0.02
C GLY A 249 -21.85 13.40 0.34
N PHE A 250 -22.08 13.63 1.64
CA PHE A 250 -23.11 14.56 2.10
C PHE A 250 -22.77 15.95 1.55
N ALA A 251 -23.57 16.42 0.59
CA ALA A 251 -23.55 17.83 0.21
C ALA A 251 -24.07 18.62 1.42
N THR A 252 -23.18 19.18 2.24
CA THR A 252 -23.60 20.25 3.15
C THR A 252 -24.04 21.41 2.26
N SER A 253 -25.35 21.59 2.15
CA SER A 253 -25.96 22.74 1.51
C SER A 253 -25.34 24.00 2.10
N MET A 254 -24.58 24.75 1.32
CA MET A 254 -24.25 26.12 1.67
C MET A 254 -25.53 26.93 1.52
N SER A 255 -26.22 27.14 2.64
CA SER A 255 -27.24 28.19 2.82
C SER A 255 -26.56 29.48 3.26
#